data_AF-A0A399YM46-F1
#
_entry.id   AF-A0A399YM46-F1
#
_cell.length_a   1.000
_cell.length_b   1.000
_cell.length_c   1.000
_cell.angle_alpha   90.00
_cell.angle_beta   90.00
_cell.angle_gamma   90.00
#
_symmetry.space_group_name_H-M   'P 1'
#
loop_
_entity.id
_entity.type
_entity.pdbx_description
1 polymer ?
#
loop_
_entity_poly.entity_id
_entity_poly.type
_entity_poly.pdbx_seq_one_letter_code
_entity_poly.pdbx_strand_id
1 'polypeptide(L)'
;MLLTLQISALVLAALALLQTVLGFIIVSGSWVTWHGDTGYLAFVVSLVAAVSAFLWMRRSGNKGLFMHAVSMAVLFLVQIGLAEMDLKWAHVVLGVLLLVGSAALATLAYRKPGAVTEPVPAERLR
;
A
#
# COMPACT_ATOMS: atom_id res chain seq x y z
N MET A 1 16.08 -6.52 5.40
CA MET A 1 15.44 -5.67 4.38
C MET A 1 14.32 -6.40 3.66
N LEU A 2 14.56 -7.54 3.01
CA LEU A 2 13.46 -8.30 2.40
C LEU A 2 12.42 -8.77 3.43
N LEU A 3 12.85 -9.40 4.53
CA LEU A 3 11.93 -9.81 5.59
C LEU A 3 11.12 -8.63 6.15
N THR A 4 11.77 -7.49 6.38
CA THR A 4 11.12 -6.25 6.82
C THR A 4 10.06 -5.77 5.82
N LEU A 5 10.37 -5.79 4.51
CA LEU A 5 9.41 -5.48 3.45
C LEU A 5 8.22 -6.45 3.46
N GLN A 6 8.49 -7.75 3.59
CA GLN A 6 7.45 -8.78 3.62
C GLN A 6 6.50 -8.61 4.81
N ILE A 7 7.05 -8.45 6.01
CA ILE A 7 6.27 -8.25 7.23
C ILE A 7 5.50 -6.94 7.16
N SER A 8 6.15 -5.83 6.80
CA SER A 8 5.46 -4.53 6.71
C SER A 8 4.37 -4.52 5.64
N ALA A 9 4.59 -5.14 4.47
CA ALA A 9 3.56 -5.26 3.44
C ALA A 9 2.38 -6.13 3.90
N LEU A 10 2.63 -7.23 4.63
CA LEU A 10 1.58 -8.08 5.18
C LEU A 10 0.76 -7.34 6.25
N VAL A 11 1.44 -6.65 7.18
CA VAL A 11 0.79 -5.84 8.20
C VAL A 11 -0.01 -4.71 7.55
N LEU A 12 0.53 -4.06 6.51
CA LEU A 12 -0.20 -3.03 5.76
C LEU A 12 -1.48 -3.58 5.14
N ALA A 13 -1.43 -4.76 4.52
CA ALA A 13 -2.62 -5.41 3.96
C ALA A 13 -3.67 -5.75 5.03
N ALA A 14 -3.23 -6.23 6.19
CA ALA A 14 -4.12 -6.51 7.32
C ALA A 14 -4.77 -5.22 7.87
N LEU A 15 -3.99 -4.15 8.01
CA LEU A 15 -4.51 -2.84 8.44
C LEU A 15 -5.46 -2.25 7.40
N ALA A 16 -5.17 -2.37 6.10
CA ALA A 16 -6.05 -1.91 5.03
C ALA A 16 -7.38 -2.68 5.02
N LEU A 17 -7.35 -3.99 5.32
CA LEU A 17 -8.56 -4.80 5.49
C LEU A 17 -9.38 -4.33 6.69
N LEU A 18 -8.74 -4.14 7.85
CA LEU A 18 -9.38 -3.60 9.04
C LEU A 18 -10.00 -2.23 8.74
N GLN A 19 -9.25 -1.32 8.13
CA GLN A 19 -9.71 0.00 7.70
C GLN A 19 -10.95 -0.06 6.82
N THR A 20 -10.98 -0.97 5.85
CA THR A 20 -12.12 -1.16 4.96
C THR A 20 -13.35 -1.62 5.74
N VAL A 21 -13.20 -2.59 6.66
CA VAL A 21 -14.29 -3.07 7.52
C VAL A 21 -14.82 -1.93 8.40
N LEU A 22 -13.94 -1.20 9.10
CA LEU A 22 -14.34 -0.08 9.96
C LEU A 22 -15.00 1.04 9.15
N GLY A 23 -14.48 1.36 7.97
CA GLY A 23 -15.06 2.35 7.07
C GLY A 23 -16.48 1.99 6.61
N PHE A 24 -16.74 0.72 6.28
CA PHE A 24 -18.09 0.28 5.93
C PHE A 24 -19.05 0.28 7.12
N ILE A 25 -18.57 0.00 8.34
CA ILE A 25 -19.38 0.18 9.57
C ILE A 25 -19.79 1.65 9.72
N ILE A 26 -18.88 2.60 9.48
CA ILE A 26 -19.19 4.04 9.49
C ILE A 26 -20.21 4.40 8.41
N VAL A 27 -20.02 3.91 7.18
CA VAL A 27 -20.97 4.14 6.08
C VAL A 27 -22.36 3.58 6.40
N SER A 28 -22.46 2.50 7.17
CA SER A 28 -23.74 1.94 7.64
C SER A 28 -24.40 2.71 8.79
N GLY A 29 -23.76 3.77 9.29
CA GLY A 29 -24.35 4.71 10.27
C GLY A 29 -23.83 4.56 11.71
N SER A 30 -22.82 3.73 11.95
CA SER A 30 -22.22 3.56 13.29
C SER A 30 -20.88 4.27 13.42
N TRP A 31 -20.67 5.06 14.47
CA TRP A 31 -19.39 5.72 14.70
C TRP A 31 -18.36 4.79 15.34
N VAL A 32 -17.10 4.91 14.89
CA VAL A 32 -16.02 3.95 15.18
C VAL A 32 -14.71 4.72 15.38
N THR A 33 -14.33 5.00 16.63
CA THR A 33 -13.25 5.95 16.99
C THR A 33 -11.86 5.55 16.50
N TRP A 34 -11.51 4.28 16.63
CA TRP A 34 -10.28 3.66 16.12
C TRP A 34 -10.11 3.66 14.58
N HIS A 35 -11.09 4.11 13.79
CA HIS A 35 -10.93 4.20 12.33
C HIS A 35 -9.83 5.22 11.95
N GLY A 36 -9.77 6.39 12.59
CA GLY A 36 -8.71 7.37 12.32
C GLY A 36 -7.32 6.83 12.70
N ASP A 37 -7.18 6.33 13.94
CA ASP A 37 -5.92 5.84 14.47
C ASP A 37 -5.32 4.70 13.63
N THR A 38 -6.18 3.77 13.19
CA THR A 38 -5.72 2.66 12.34
C THR A 38 -5.34 3.12 10.93
N GLY A 39 -5.92 4.21 10.41
CA GLY A 39 -5.49 4.87 9.18
C GLY A 39 -4.10 5.48 9.30
N TYR A 40 -3.82 6.19 10.39
CA TYR A 40 -2.48 6.74 10.67
C TYR A 40 -1.42 5.65 10.82
N LEU A 41 -1.75 4.56 11.52
CA LEU A 41 -0.85 3.41 11.64
C LEU A 41 -0.55 2.77 10.28
N ALA A 42 -1.58 2.60 9.43
CA ALA A 42 -1.39 2.07 8.07
C ALA A 42 -0.46 2.96 7.25
N PHE A 43 -0.59 4.29 7.35
CA PHE A 43 0.33 5.22 6.70
C PHE A 43 1.78 5.03 7.20
N VAL A 44 2.02 4.98 8.51
CA VAL A 44 3.36 4.74 9.05
C VAL A 44 3.95 3.41 8.58
N VAL A 45 3.17 2.33 8.59
CA VAL A 45 3.61 1.01 8.11
C VAL A 45 3.93 1.05 6.61
N SER A 46 3.17 1.81 5.81
CA SER A 46 3.44 1.97 4.38
C SER A 46 4.77 2.68 4.10
N LEU A 47 5.18 3.65 4.95
CA LEU A 47 6.49 4.29 4.87
C LEU A 47 7.62 3.30 5.17
N VAL A 48 7.45 2.46 6.19
CA VAL A 48 8.41 1.39 6.51
C VAL A 48 8.56 0.40 5.36
N ALA A 49 7.44 0.03 4.71
CA ALA A 49 7.45 -0.82 3.52
C ALA A 49 8.18 -0.13 2.35
N ALA A 50 7.91 1.15 2.07
CA ALA A 50 8.56 1.91 1.01
C ALA A 50 10.09 2.02 1.20
N VAL A 51 10.55 2.34 2.40
CA VAL A 51 11.99 2.38 2.74
C VAL A 51 12.63 0.99 2.59
N SER A 52 11.95 -0.04 3.09
CA SER A 52 12.44 -1.42 2.97
C SER A 52 12.51 -1.87 1.51
N ALA A 53 11.54 -1.48 0.68
CA ALA A 53 11.51 -1.74 -0.75
C ALA A 53 12.61 -0.99 -1.50
N PHE A 54 12.93 0.24 -1.12
CA PHE A 54 14.06 0.99 -1.67
C PHE A 54 15.39 0.29 -1.40
N LEU A 55 15.63 -0.10 -0.14
CA LEU A 55 16.85 -0.81 0.26
C LEU A 55 16.93 -2.19 -0.39
N TRP A 56 15.79 -2.82 -0.66
CA TRP A 56 15.73 -4.08 -1.39
C TRP A 56 15.99 -3.90 -2.89
N MET A 57 15.39 -2.90 -3.53
CA MET A 57 15.60 -2.57 -4.95
C MET A 57 17.08 -2.35 -5.25
N ARG A 58 17.82 -1.70 -4.36
CA ARG A 58 19.28 -1.53 -4.51
C ARG A 58 20.05 -2.84 -4.64
N ARG A 59 19.52 -3.94 -4.08
CA ARG A 59 20.11 -5.28 -4.15
C ARG A 59 19.51 -6.14 -5.26
N SER A 60 18.20 -6.04 -5.50
CA SER A 60 17.46 -6.94 -6.38
C SER A 60 17.18 -6.39 -7.77
N GLY A 61 17.36 -5.08 -8.00
CA GLY A 61 16.98 -4.42 -9.24
C GLY A 61 15.47 -4.27 -9.46
N ASN A 62 14.63 -4.76 -8.54
CA ASN A 62 13.17 -4.76 -8.70
C ASN A 62 12.56 -3.36 -8.46
N LYS A 63 12.64 -2.50 -9.49
CA LYS A 63 12.07 -1.15 -9.48
C LYS A 63 10.54 -1.15 -9.37
N GLY A 64 9.87 -2.14 -9.97
CA GLY A 64 8.41 -2.25 -9.93
C GLY A 64 7.87 -2.39 -8.51
N LEU A 65 8.45 -3.31 -7.73
CA LEU A 65 8.08 -3.50 -6.32
C LEU A 65 8.33 -2.24 -5.47
N PHE A 66 9.45 -1.55 -5.71
CA PHE A 66 9.73 -0.27 -5.05
C PHE A 66 8.71 0.81 -5.41
N MET A 67 8.42 1.01 -6.69
CA MET A 67 7.46 2.01 -7.14
C MET A 67 6.05 1.72 -6.62
N HIS A 68 5.65 0.45 -6.54
CA HIS A 68 4.37 0.07 -5.93
C HIS A 68 4.34 0.43 -4.44
N ALA A 69 5.38 0.09 -3.67
CA ALA A 69 5.46 0.41 -2.25
C ALA A 69 5.43 1.92 -1.96
N VAL A 70 6.16 2.72 -2.74
CA VAL A 70 6.14 4.19 -2.63
C VAL A 70 4.76 4.74 -2.99
N SER A 71 4.14 4.23 -4.05
CA SER A 71 2.80 4.65 -4.45
C SER A 71 1.78 4.37 -3.35
N MET A 72 1.88 3.22 -2.67
CA MET A 72 1.03 2.94 -1.51
C MET A 72 1.20 4.01 -0.42
N ALA A 73 2.43 4.39 -0.07
CA ALA A 73 2.67 5.42 0.95
C ALA A 73 2.08 6.78 0.57
N VAL A 74 2.23 7.20 -0.69
CA VAL A 74 1.62 8.43 -1.21
C VAL A 74 0.09 8.36 -1.15
N LEU A 75 -0.49 7.24 -1.59
CA LEU A 75 -1.95 7.08 -1.61
C LEU A 75 -2.54 7.00 -0.19
N PHE A 76 -1.85 6.43 0.79
CA PHE A 76 -2.27 6.49 2.20
C PHE A 76 -2.23 7.91 2.76
N LEU A 77 -1.24 8.73 2.37
CA LEU A 77 -1.24 10.15 2.71
C LEU A 77 -2.41 10.90 2.07
N VAL A 78 -2.69 10.62 0.79
CA VAL A 78 -3.85 11.19 0.08
C VAL A 78 -5.15 10.77 0.77
N GLN A 79 -5.28 9.51 1.19
CA GLN A 79 -6.45 9.00 1.91
C GLN A 79 -6.75 9.77 3.20
N ILE A 80 -5.69 10.10 3.97
CA ILE A 80 -5.80 10.96 5.16
C ILE A 80 -6.29 12.34 4.74
N GLY A 81 -5.67 12.97 3.73
CA GLY A 81 -6.10 14.27 3.24
C GLY A 81 -7.57 14.30 2.78
N LEU A 82 -8.04 13.26 2.10
CA LEU A 82 -9.45 13.15 1.69
C LEU A 82 -10.40 13.05 2.89
N ALA A 83 -9.96 12.41 3.99
CA ALA A 83 -10.74 12.34 5.22
C ALA A 83 -10.84 13.71 5.89
N GLU A 84 -9.72 14.41 6.05
CA GLU A 84 -9.65 15.76 6.65
C GLU A 84 -10.41 16.82 5.83
N MET A 85 -10.58 16.60 4.53
CA MET A 85 -11.35 17.46 3.63
C MET A 85 -12.84 17.09 3.54
N ASP A 86 -13.31 16.10 4.32
CA ASP A 86 -14.68 15.57 4.28
C ASP A 86 -15.13 15.07 2.88
N LEU A 87 -14.19 14.64 2.03
CA LEU A 87 -14.47 14.12 0.68
C LEU A 87 -14.88 12.64 0.73
N LYS A 88 -16.04 12.38 1.36
CA LYS A 88 -16.55 11.04 1.71
C LYS A 88 -16.39 10.00 0.59
N TRP A 89 -16.96 10.24 -0.60
CA TRP A 89 -16.99 9.20 -1.64
C TRP A 89 -15.63 8.94 -2.27
N ALA A 90 -14.80 9.98 -2.42
CA ALA A 90 -13.43 9.83 -2.89
C ALA A 90 -12.60 9.02 -1.88
N HIS A 91 -12.73 9.32 -0.58
CA HIS A 91 -12.10 8.58 0.51
C HIS A 91 -12.54 7.11 0.52
N VAL A 92 -13.83 6.82 0.39
CA VAL A 92 -14.33 5.43 0.38
C VAL A 92 -13.79 4.65 -0.82
N VAL A 93 -13.87 5.22 -2.03
CA VAL A 93 -13.37 4.55 -3.25
C VAL A 93 -11.87 4.30 -3.16
N LEU A 94 -11.09 5.30 -2.76
CA LEU A 94 -9.65 5.14 -2.60
C LEU A 94 -9.31 4.12 -1.49
N GLY A 95 -10.09 4.06 -0.41
CA GLY A 95 -9.93 3.05 0.65
C GLY A 95 -10.02 1.61 0.12
N VAL A 96 -11.00 1.32 -0.74
CA VAL A 96 -11.12 0.00 -1.39
C VAL A 96 -9.94 -0.28 -2.32
N LEU A 97 -9.49 0.72 -3.09
CA LEU A 97 -8.30 0.58 -3.95
C LEU A 97 -7.03 0.34 -3.12
N LEU A 98 -6.90 0.98 -1.96
CA LEU A 98 -5.78 0.79 -1.03
C LEU A 98 -5.75 -0.62 -0.44
N LEU A 99 -6.91 -1.23 -0.16
CA LEU A 99 -6.98 -2.64 0.22
C LEU A 99 -6.40 -3.55 -0.88
N VAL A 100 -6.89 -3.39 -2.11
CA VAL A 100 -6.40 -4.18 -3.26
C VAL A 100 -4.91 -3.94 -3.49
N GLY A 101 -4.46 -2.68 -3.47
CA GLY A 101 -3.07 -2.30 -3.65
C GLY A 101 -2.14 -2.84 -2.56
N SER A 102 -2.59 -2.86 -1.30
CA SER A 102 -1.83 -3.41 -0.18
C SER A 102 -1.73 -4.94 -0.25
N ALA A 103 -2.83 -5.62 -0.59
CA ALA A 103 -2.82 -7.07 -0.80
C ALA A 103 -1.92 -7.47 -1.97
N ALA A 104 -1.93 -6.69 -3.05
CA ALA A 104 -1.01 -6.87 -4.19
C ALA A 104 0.45 -6.66 -3.77
N LEU A 105 0.75 -5.61 -2.97
CA LEU A 105 2.10 -5.36 -2.46
C LEU A 105 2.61 -6.54 -1.62
N ALA A 106 1.79 -7.04 -0.68
CA ALA A 106 2.13 -8.21 0.11
C ALA A 106 2.41 -9.41 -0.81
N THR A 107 1.51 -9.72 -1.74
CA THR A 107 1.69 -10.83 -2.68
C THR A 107 3.00 -10.72 -3.49
N LEU A 108 3.33 -9.54 -3.99
CA LEU A 108 4.56 -9.28 -4.75
C LEU A 108 5.81 -9.45 -3.88
N ALA A 109 5.78 -8.96 -2.64
CA ALA A 109 6.89 -9.07 -1.69
C ALA A 109 7.23 -10.53 -1.33
N TYR A 110 6.24 -11.43 -1.31
CA TYR A 110 6.45 -12.85 -1.04
C TYR A 110 6.77 -13.67 -2.30
N ARG A 111 6.02 -13.46 -3.39
CA ARG A 111 6.12 -14.34 -4.58
C ARG A 111 7.18 -13.93 -5.57
N LYS A 112 7.44 -12.63 -5.73
CA LYS A 112 8.33 -12.10 -6.78
C LYS A 112 9.27 -11.01 -6.24
N PRO A 113 9.97 -11.22 -5.11
CA PRO A 113 10.76 -10.16 -4.50
C PRO A 113 11.89 -9.67 -5.41
N GLY A 114 12.54 -10.56 -6.18
CA GLY A 114 13.65 -10.21 -7.06
C GLY A 114 13.35 -10.27 -8.55
N ALA A 115 12.07 -10.33 -8.96
CA ALA A 115 11.75 -10.41 -10.38
C ALA A 115 12.18 -9.11 -11.08
N VAL A 116 13.15 -9.24 -11.97
CA VAL A 116 13.55 -8.18 -12.90
C VAL A 116 12.69 -8.37 -14.15
N THR A 117 12.06 -7.30 -14.64
CA THR A 117 11.50 -7.32 -16.00
C THR A 117 12.64 -7.56 -16.97
N GLU A 118 12.56 -8.61 -17.79
CA GLU A 118 13.55 -8.82 -18.84
C GLU A 118 13.71 -7.55 -19.68
N PRO A 119 14.94 -7.24 -20.14
CA PRO A 119 15.16 -6.12 -21.03
C PRO A 119 14.18 -6.19 -22.20
N VAL A 120 13.52 -5.07 -22.52
CA VAL A 120 12.68 -5.01 -23.73
C VAL A 120 13.58 -5.34 -24.93
N PRO A 121 13.30 -6.41 -25.69
CA PRO A 121 14.09 -6.78 -26.85
C PRO A 121 14.19 -5.60 -27.81
N ALA A 122 15.39 -5.35 -28.36
CA ALA A 122 15.67 -4.18 -29.19
C ALA A 122 14.76 -4.10 -30.44
N GLU A 123 14.22 -5.23 -30.88
CA GLU A 123 13.23 -5.33 -31.96
C GLU A 123 11.85 -4.71 -31.63
N ARG A 124 11.51 -4.53 -30.35
CA ARG A 124 10.27 -3.86 -29.91
C ARG A 124 10.42 -2.35 -29.68
N LEU A 125 11.63 -1.82 -29.86
CA LEU A 125 11.94 -0.39 -29.73
C LEU A 125 12.04 0.32 -31.09
N ARG A 126 11.75 -0.39 -32.19
CA ARG A 126 11.78 0.13 -33.57
C ARG A 126 10.39 0.44 -34.08
#